data_AF-A0A4Z0I0U1-F1
#
_entry.id   AF-A0A4Z0I0U1-F1
#
_cell.length_a   1.000
_cell.length_b   1.000
_cell.length_c   1.000
_cell.angle_alpha   90.00
_cell.angle_beta   90.00
_cell.angle_gamma   90.00
#
_symmetry.space_group_name_H-M   'P 1'
#
loop_
_entity.id
_entity.type
_entity.pdbx_description
1 polymer ?
#
loop_
_entity_poly.entity_id
_entity_poly.type
_entity_poly.pdbx_seq_one_letter_code
_entity_poly.pdbx_strand_id
1 'polypeptide(L)'
;MSIFIGQLIGFAVIAFIIIKWVVPPVRSLMQKQQEAVRVALAESADAAKKLAEADDMHAKALADAKAESTKVTDEAAQDSERITAQLAEQAGTEAERIKAQGAQQVQLMRQQLIRQLRTGLGSESVAKADALVRAHVADPAARSATVDRFLAELDQMAPSAVVIDTAATSKLRAASRESLAVVVGKFDSVADGLDADGLTTLAEELASVARLLLSESTLNRHLAEPTDENGAKAELVDRLLSGKVGNTTLDVLRTAVSQRWSTEANLVDAIEHTARLALLKRAEIAGEVDEVEDQLFRFGRLLDAEPKLSALLSDYTAPVDGRVALLDKVLGGNASGNGTAAALLTQTVGLLRGERADEAVIDLAELAVARRGEVVAHVTAAADLTDAQRTRLSEVLTRIYGHPVSVQLHVDPELLGGLSITVGDEVIDGSISSRLAAAATQLPD
;
A
#
# COMPACT_ATOMS: atom_id res chain seq x y z
N MET A 1 -86.52 141.84 38.95
CA MET A 1 -85.40 141.33 39.77
C MET A 1 -85.68 139.97 40.43
N SER A 2 -86.94 139.55 40.60
CA SER A 2 -87.33 138.28 41.23
C SER A 2 -87.05 137.01 40.41
N ILE A 3 -87.04 137.09 39.07
CA ILE A 3 -86.80 135.93 38.19
C ILE A 3 -85.33 135.46 38.24
N PHE A 4 -84.38 136.37 38.51
CA PHE A 4 -82.94 136.09 38.53
C PHE A 4 -82.51 135.27 39.77
N ILE A 5 -83.13 135.53 40.94
CA ILE A 5 -82.82 134.81 42.19
C ILE A 5 -83.31 133.36 42.13
N GLY A 6 -84.51 133.11 41.59
CA GLY A 6 -85.04 131.76 41.41
C GLY A 6 -84.22 130.92 40.42
N GLN A 7 -83.70 131.56 39.36
CA GLN A 7 -82.83 130.91 38.39
C GLN A 7 -81.46 130.55 38.98
N LEU A 8 -80.93 131.37 39.90
CA LEU A 8 -79.66 131.10 40.59
C LEU A 8 -79.78 129.98 41.63
N ILE A 9 -80.90 129.91 42.35
CA ILE A 9 -81.22 128.78 43.26
C ILE A 9 -81.43 127.50 42.45
N GLY A 10 -82.20 127.55 41.36
CA GLY A 10 -82.39 126.41 40.45
C GLY A 10 -81.07 125.92 39.85
N PHE A 11 -80.19 126.84 39.45
CA PHE A 11 -78.85 126.52 38.96
C PHE A 11 -77.97 125.89 40.05
N ALA A 12 -78.02 126.39 41.29
CA ALA A 12 -77.25 125.83 42.41
C ALA A 12 -77.71 124.41 42.76
N VAL A 13 -79.02 124.13 42.75
CA VAL A 13 -79.56 122.77 43.01
C VAL A 13 -79.17 121.81 41.88
N ILE A 14 -79.28 122.23 40.61
CA ILE A 14 -78.84 121.42 39.47
C ILE A 14 -77.33 121.18 39.52
N ALA A 15 -76.52 122.21 39.82
CA ALA A 15 -75.08 122.07 39.98
C ALA A 15 -74.73 121.11 41.13
N PHE A 16 -75.45 121.15 42.25
CA PHE A 16 -75.24 120.23 43.37
C PHE A 16 -75.55 118.77 42.98
N ILE A 17 -76.65 118.52 42.27
CA ILE A 17 -77.01 117.18 41.79
C ILE A 17 -75.96 116.67 40.80
N ILE A 18 -75.53 117.51 39.85
CA ILE A 18 -74.49 117.15 38.88
C ILE A 18 -73.17 116.84 39.59
N ILE A 19 -72.73 117.70 40.51
CA ILE A 19 -71.46 117.50 41.24
C ILE A 19 -71.49 116.28 42.16
N LYS A 20 -72.62 116.00 42.84
CA LYS A 20 -72.71 114.94 43.84
C LYS A 20 -73.03 113.57 43.23
N TRP A 21 -73.83 113.50 42.16
CA TRP A 21 -74.34 112.23 41.61
C TRP A 21 -73.82 111.91 40.20
N VAL A 22 -73.52 112.92 39.37
CA VAL A 22 -73.08 112.69 37.97
C VAL A 22 -71.56 112.74 37.83
N VAL A 23 -70.88 113.68 38.49
CA VAL A 23 -69.42 113.82 38.40
C VAL A 23 -68.65 112.59 38.96
N PRO A 24 -69.01 111.98 40.11
CA PRO A 24 -68.28 110.82 40.62
C PRO A 24 -68.26 109.60 39.68
N PRO A 25 -69.40 109.12 39.12
CA PRO A 25 -69.37 108.01 38.17
C PRO A 25 -68.65 108.39 36.87
N VAL A 26 -68.81 109.62 36.36
CA VAL A 26 -68.07 110.08 35.17
C VAL A 26 -66.57 110.13 35.41
N ARG A 27 -66.11 110.67 36.56
CA ARG A 27 -64.69 110.78 36.89
C ARG A 27 -64.05 109.42 37.16
N SER A 28 -64.75 108.52 37.84
CA SER A 28 -64.28 107.13 38.06
C SER A 28 -64.24 106.30 36.77
N LEU A 29 -65.19 106.51 35.84
CA LEU A 29 -65.17 105.87 34.52
C LEU A 29 -64.04 106.43 33.66
N MET A 30 -63.76 107.73 33.75
CA MET A 30 -62.63 108.39 33.08
C MET A 30 -61.27 107.94 33.67
N GLN A 31 -61.18 107.75 34.99
CA GLN A 31 -60.00 107.18 35.64
C GLN A 31 -59.77 105.71 35.29
N LYS A 32 -60.83 104.88 35.27
CA LYS A 32 -60.74 103.49 34.80
C LYS A 32 -60.32 103.40 33.34
N GLN A 33 -60.82 104.29 32.48
CA GLN A 33 -60.37 104.40 31.09
C GLN A 33 -58.90 104.84 31.02
N GLN A 34 -58.48 105.84 31.80
CA GLN A 34 -57.08 106.26 31.85
C GLN A 34 -56.14 105.16 32.37
N GLU A 35 -56.55 104.39 33.38
CA GLU A 35 -55.78 103.29 33.95
C GLU A 35 -55.75 102.08 33.01
N ALA A 36 -56.86 101.73 32.36
CA ALA A 36 -56.89 100.69 31.33
C ALA A 36 -55.99 101.05 30.14
N VAL A 37 -55.96 102.32 29.71
CA VAL A 37 -55.02 102.80 28.67
C VAL A 37 -53.58 102.74 29.16
N ARG A 38 -53.30 103.09 30.43
CA ARG A 38 -51.96 103.00 31.01
C ARG A 38 -51.47 101.56 31.12
N VAL A 39 -52.33 100.63 31.54
CA VAL A 39 -52.03 99.19 31.62
C VAL A 39 -51.84 98.61 30.22
N ALA A 40 -52.74 98.92 29.27
CA ALA A 40 -52.59 98.48 27.89
C ALA A 40 -51.30 99.00 27.23
N LEU A 41 -50.89 100.26 27.50
CA LEU A 41 -49.61 100.80 27.05
C LEU A 41 -48.41 100.11 27.73
N ALA A 42 -48.51 99.78 29.03
CA ALA A 42 -47.45 99.08 29.75
C ALA A 42 -47.31 97.62 29.31
N GLU A 43 -48.42 96.90 29.11
CA GLU A 43 -48.44 95.53 28.57
C GLU A 43 -47.97 95.49 27.12
N SER A 44 -48.37 96.47 26.29
CA SER A 44 -47.86 96.59 24.93
C SER A 44 -46.36 96.87 24.91
N ALA A 45 -45.84 97.67 25.85
CA ALA A 45 -44.41 97.92 25.97
C ALA A 45 -43.64 96.66 26.46
N ASP A 46 -44.19 95.90 27.41
CA ASP A 46 -43.59 94.65 27.88
C ASP A 46 -43.65 93.53 26.82
N ALA A 47 -44.74 93.44 26.06
CA ALA A 47 -44.87 92.52 24.93
C ALA A 47 -43.89 92.89 23.80
N ALA A 48 -43.72 94.17 23.49
CA ALA A 48 -42.71 94.63 22.54
C ALA A 48 -41.29 94.31 23.02
N LYS A 49 -41.03 94.43 24.34
CA LYS A 49 -39.74 94.06 24.94
C LYS A 49 -39.49 92.55 24.86
N LYS A 50 -40.48 91.70 25.19
CA LYS A 50 -40.38 90.24 25.06
C LYS A 50 -40.22 89.78 23.61
N LEU A 51 -40.87 90.46 22.66
CA LEU A 51 -40.67 90.19 21.24
C LEU A 51 -39.24 90.53 20.82
N ALA A 52 -38.70 91.67 21.25
CA ALA A 52 -37.31 92.03 21.00
C ALA A 52 -36.33 91.02 21.64
N GLU A 53 -36.58 90.60 22.89
CA GLU A 53 -35.77 89.57 23.56
C GLU A 53 -35.87 88.20 22.86
N ALA A 54 -37.04 87.82 22.34
CA ALA A 54 -37.24 86.59 21.56
C ALA A 54 -36.55 86.65 20.19
N ASP A 55 -36.62 87.79 19.50
CA ASP A 55 -35.91 88.03 18.23
C ASP A 55 -34.39 87.98 18.44
N ASP A 56 -33.87 88.58 19.53
CA ASP A 56 -32.46 88.49 19.91
C ASP A 56 -32.05 87.04 20.24
N MET A 57 -32.87 86.30 20.98
CA MET A 57 -32.62 84.88 21.27
C MET A 57 -32.66 84.02 20.00
N HIS A 58 -33.60 84.26 19.09
CA HIS A 58 -33.67 83.56 17.82
C HIS A 58 -32.48 83.91 16.92
N ALA A 59 -32.09 85.18 16.84
CA ALA A 59 -30.90 85.62 16.12
C ALA A 59 -29.63 84.97 16.68
N LYS A 60 -29.52 84.89 18.01
CA LYS A 60 -28.42 84.19 18.68
C LYS A 60 -28.44 82.69 18.40
N ALA A 61 -29.59 82.02 18.50
CA ALA A 61 -29.72 80.60 18.18
C ALA A 61 -29.39 80.30 16.72
N LEU A 62 -29.76 81.18 15.78
CA LEU A 62 -29.37 81.06 14.37
C LEU A 62 -27.86 81.26 14.17
N ALA A 63 -27.24 82.19 14.90
CA ALA A 63 -25.80 82.39 14.86
C ALA A 63 -25.05 81.17 15.42
N ASP A 64 -25.49 80.65 16.57
CA ASP A 64 -24.93 79.46 17.21
C ASP A 64 -25.13 78.21 16.34
N ALA A 65 -26.32 78.03 15.74
CA ALA A 65 -26.59 76.93 14.82
C ALA A 65 -25.74 77.01 13.54
N LYS A 66 -25.49 78.21 13.01
CA LYS A 66 -24.57 78.41 11.89
C LYS A 66 -23.14 78.07 12.29
N ALA A 67 -22.69 78.50 13.47
CA ALA A 67 -21.35 78.21 13.98
C ALA A 67 -21.15 76.69 14.22
N GLU A 68 -22.15 76.01 14.81
CA GLU A 68 -22.10 74.56 15.01
C GLU A 68 -22.17 73.82 13.66
N SER A 69 -22.98 74.28 12.71
CA SER A 69 -23.02 73.70 11.36
C SER A 69 -21.67 73.82 10.66
N THR A 70 -20.99 74.97 10.75
CA THR A 70 -19.63 75.12 10.17
C THR A 70 -18.63 74.19 10.83
N LYS A 71 -18.72 74.03 12.16
CA LYS A 71 -17.87 73.10 12.90
C LYS A 71 -18.11 71.65 12.49
N VAL A 72 -19.37 71.22 12.37
CA VAL A 72 -19.74 69.88 11.90
C VAL A 72 -19.28 69.65 10.46
N THR A 73 -19.36 70.65 9.57
CA THR A 73 -18.86 70.49 8.21
C THR A 73 -17.34 70.39 8.15
N ASP A 74 -16.63 71.13 9.00
CA ASP A 74 -15.17 71.07 9.09
C ASP A 74 -14.70 69.72 9.67
N GLU A 75 -15.36 69.23 10.72
CA GLU A 75 -15.13 67.89 11.30
C GLU A 75 -15.43 66.80 10.27
N ALA A 76 -16.54 66.90 9.53
CA ALA A 76 -16.88 65.95 8.47
C ALA A 76 -15.87 65.98 7.31
N ALA A 77 -15.34 67.15 6.95
CA ALA A 77 -14.29 67.28 5.95
C ALA A 77 -12.99 66.62 6.41
N GLN A 78 -12.56 66.86 7.66
CA GLN A 78 -11.38 66.21 8.24
C GLN A 78 -11.56 64.70 8.36
N ASP A 79 -12.76 64.23 8.75
CA ASP A 79 -13.06 62.80 8.80
C ASP A 79 -13.04 62.16 7.42
N SER A 80 -13.54 62.86 6.38
CA SER A 80 -13.45 62.38 5.01
C SER A 80 -12.00 62.25 4.54
N GLU A 81 -11.14 63.23 4.84
CA GLU A 81 -9.71 63.16 4.57
C GLU A 81 -9.04 62.00 5.33
N ARG A 82 -9.41 61.78 6.60
CA ARG A 82 -8.90 60.67 7.39
C ARG A 82 -9.34 59.31 6.84
N ILE A 83 -10.61 59.16 6.46
CA ILE A 83 -11.15 57.93 5.87
C ILE A 83 -10.47 57.64 4.54
N THR A 84 -10.29 58.65 3.69
CA THR A 84 -9.60 58.48 2.40
C THR A 84 -8.13 58.11 2.58
N ALA A 85 -7.43 58.72 3.55
CA ALA A 85 -6.06 58.33 3.90
C ALA A 85 -5.98 56.88 4.42
N GLN A 86 -6.90 56.48 5.30
CA GLN A 86 -6.97 55.10 5.81
C GLN A 86 -7.26 54.09 4.69
N LEU A 87 -8.20 54.40 3.79
CA LEU A 87 -8.51 53.55 2.64
C LEU A 87 -7.32 53.46 1.68
N ALA A 88 -6.57 54.54 1.48
CA ALA A 88 -5.35 54.54 0.66
C ALA A 88 -4.25 53.67 1.29
N GLU A 89 -4.06 53.73 2.61
CA GLU A 89 -3.13 52.85 3.33
C GLU A 89 -3.55 51.38 3.24
N GLN A 90 -4.83 51.09 3.46
CA GLN A 90 -5.39 49.74 3.29
C GLN A 90 -5.21 49.23 1.85
N ALA A 91 -5.49 50.05 0.84
CA ALA A 91 -5.24 49.68 -0.55
C ALA A 91 -3.75 49.41 -0.83
N GLY A 92 -2.84 50.19 -0.23
CA GLY A 92 -1.39 49.98 -0.33
C GLY A 92 -0.95 48.65 0.30
N THR A 93 -1.42 48.35 1.51
CA THR A 93 -1.12 47.08 2.18
C THR A 93 -1.68 45.87 1.43
N GLU A 94 -2.89 45.97 0.88
CA GLU A 94 -3.50 44.92 0.07
C GLU A 94 -2.76 44.71 -1.26
N ALA A 95 -2.31 45.79 -1.90
CA ALA A 95 -1.48 45.72 -3.10
C ALA A 95 -0.14 45.02 -2.84
N GLU A 96 0.54 45.35 -1.74
CA GLU A 96 1.79 44.67 -1.36
C GLU A 96 1.54 43.21 -0.94
N ARG A 97 0.40 42.90 -0.30
CA ARG A 97 -0.01 41.52 0.00
C ARG A 97 -0.17 40.70 -1.29
N ILE A 98 -0.89 41.23 -2.28
CA ILE A 98 -1.09 40.57 -3.58
C ILE A 98 0.25 40.40 -4.30
N LYS A 99 1.11 41.42 -4.28
CA LYS A 99 2.43 41.37 -4.91
C LYS A 99 3.35 40.33 -4.26
N ALA A 100 3.37 40.25 -2.93
CA ALA A 100 4.14 39.23 -2.20
C ALA A 100 3.64 37.81 -2.51
N GLN A 101 2.32 37.61 -2.52
CA GLN A 101 1.72 36.33 -2.93
C GLN A 101 2.05 35.98 -4.39
N GLY A 102 1.96 36.95 -5.29
CA GLY A 102 2.33 36.78 -6.70
C GLY A 102 3.80 36.40 -6.88
N ALA A 103 4.71 37.05 -6.14
CA ALA A 103 6.13 36.72 -6.17
C ALA A 103 6.41 35.29 -5.67
N GLN A 104 5.76 34.87 -4.58
CA GLN A 104 5.82 33.49 -4.09
C GLN A 104 5.26 32.49 -5.12
N GLN A 105 4.13 32.80 -5.75
CA GLN A 105 3.53 31.95 -6.78
C GLN A 105 4.46 31.79 -7.98
N VAL A 106 5.11 32.87 -8.45
CA VAL A 106 6.09 32.81 -9.54
C VAL A 106 7.31 31.96 -9.15
N GLN A 107 7.76 32.05 -7.90
CA GLN A 107 8.86 31.23 -7.41
C GLN A 107 8.48 29.74 -7.36
N LEU A 108 7.27 29.41 -6.90
CA LEU A 108 6.74 28.03 -6.92
C LEU A 108 6.58 27.51 -8.36
N MET A 109 6.04 28.32 -9.27
CA MET A 109 5.93 27.97 -10.69
C MET A 109 7.31 27.71 -11.29
N ARG A 110 8.31 28.55 -10.99
CA ARG A 110 9.70 28.34 -11.44
C ARG A 110 10.28 27.03 -10.88
N GLN A 111 10.07 26.73 -9.60
CA GLN A 111 10.53 25.48 -8.99
C GLN A 111 9.85 24.25 -9.62
N GLN A 112 8.55 24.33 -9.89
CA GLN A 112 7.82 23.27 -10.58
C GLN A 112 8.32 23.07 -12.02
N LEU A 113 8.57 24.15 -12.76
CA LEU A 113 9.08 24.08 -14.12
C LEU A 113 10.49 23.47 -14.15
N ILE A 114 11.37 23.84 -13.20
CA ILE A 114 12.70 23.23 -13.06
C ILE A 114 12.59 21.74 -12.73
N ARG A 115 11.68 21.35 -11.83
CA ARG A 115 11.43 19.93 -11.51
C ARG A 115 10.98 19.16 -12.74
N GLN A 116 9.93 19.62 -13.44
CA GLN A 116 9.46 19.02 -14.68
C GLN A 116 10.55 18.91 -15.75
N LEU A 117 11.40 19.94 -15.88
CA LEU A 117 12.54 19.91 -16.80
C LEU A 117 13.58 18.87 -16.40
N ARG A 118 13.88 18.72 -15.09
CA ARG A 118 14.80 17.71 -14.58
C ARG A 118 14.27 16.30 -14.80
N THR A 119 13.00 16.06 -14.50
CA THR A 119 12.36 14.76 -14.75
C THR A 119 12.37 14.43 -16.24
N GLY A 120 11.98 15.37 -17.11
CA GLY A 120 11.97 15.15 -18.55
C GLY A 120 13.36 14.95 -19.17
N LEU A 121 14.36 15.73 -18.73
CA LEU A 121 15.74 15.52 -19.16
C LEU A 121 16.29 14.20 -18.66
N GLY A 122 15.97 13.83 -17.41
CA GLY A 122 16.33 12.57 -16.80
C GLY A 122 15.75 11.37 -17.56
N SER A 123 14.46 11.40 -17.89
CA SER A 123 13.80 10.33 -18.63
C SER A 123 14.37 10.16 -20.03
N GLU A 124 14.63 11.26 -20.76
CA GLU A 124 15.27 11.19 -22.08
C GLU A 124 16.72 10.67 -21.98
N SER A 125 17.45 11.05 -20.93
CA SER A 125 18.83 10.57 -20.71
C SER A 125 18.86 9.06 -20.44
N VAL A 126 17.95 8.55 -19.61
CA VAL A 126 17.82 7.11 -19.33
C VAL A 126 17.38 6.37 -20.59
N ALA A 127 16.46 6.92 -21.38
CA ALA A 127 16.05 6.31 -22.66
C ALA A 127 17.21 6.22 -23.67
N LYS A 128 18.06 7.25 -23.77
CA LYS A 128 19.28 7.19 -24.59
C LYS A 128 20.30 6.20 -24.04
N ALA A 129 20.46 6.12 -22.72
CA ALA A 129 21.33 5.14 -22.09
C ALA A 129 20.86 3.71 -22.35
N ASP A 130 19.56 3.43 -22.21
CA ASP A 130 18.95 2.13 -22.55
C ASP A 130 19.25 1.74 -24.01
N ALA A 131 19.03 2.66 -24.96
CA ALA A 131 19.33 2.40 -26.37
C ALA A 131 20.82 2.12 -26.64
N LEU A 132 21.73 2.87 -26.01
CA LEU A 132 23.18 2.66 -26.13
C LEU A 132 23.61 1.32 -25.53
N VAL A 133 23.08 0.97 -24.36
CA VAL A 133 23.40 -0.28 -23.68
C VAL A 133 22.85 -1.46 -24.46
N ARG A 134 21.62 -1.40 -24.96
CA ARG A 134 21.04 -2.43 -25.87
C ARG A 134 21.88 -2.64 -27.11
N ALA A 135 22.40 -1.56 -27.71
CA ALA A 135 23.30 -1.67 -28.85
C ALA A 135 24.66 -2.31 -28.48
N HIS A 136 25.20 -2.01 -27.30
CA HIS A 136 26.46 -2.58 -26.82
C HIS A 136 26.35 -4.08 -26.52
N VAL A 137 25.27 -4.50 -25.83
CA VAL A 137 25.03 -5.90 -25.46
C VAL A 137 24.51 -6.76 -26.62
N ALA A 138 24.28 -6.17 -27.80
CA ALA A 138 24.06 -6.97 -29.00
C ALA A 138 25.30 -7.80 -29.37
N ASP A 139 26.50 -7.35 -29.00
CA ASP A 139 27.75 -8.10 -29.16
C ASP A 139 27.85 -9.23 -28.11
N PRO A 140 27.99 -10.51 -28.52
CA PRO A 140 28.22 -11.62 -27.60
C PRO A 140 29.42 -11.44 -26.66
N ALA A 141 30.50 -10.79 -27.12
CA ALA A 141 31.68 -10.54 -26.28
C ALA A 141 31.36 -9.54 -25.16
N ALA A 142 30.58 -8.50 -25.45
CA ALA A 142 30.10 -7.55 -24.45
C ALA A 142 29.18 -8.22 -23.42
N ARG A 143 28.25 -9.09 -23.85
CA ARG A 143 27.41 -9.88 -22.93
C ARG A 143 28.24 -10.77 -22.02
N SER A 144 29.19 -11.53 -22.58
CA SER A 144 30.09 -12.37 -21.80
C SER A 144 30.89 -11.56 -20.76
N ALA A 145 31.41 -10.38 -21.15
CA ALA A 145 32.11 -9.49 -20.23
C ALA A 145 31.22 -8.96 -19.08
N THR A 146 29.92 -8.75 -19.32
CA THR A 146 28.98 -8.35 -18.25
C THR A 146 28.76 -9.46 -17.23
N VAL A 147 28.69 -10.71 -17.68
CA VAL A 147 28.63 -11.89 -16.82
C VAL A 147 29.91 -12.00 -15.99
N ASP A 148 31.09 -11.93 -16.62
CA ASP A 148 32.37 -12.04 -15.92
C ASP A 148 32.57 -10.95 -14.87
N ARG A 149 32.11 -9.73 -15.16
CA ARG A 149 32.12 -8.62 -14.20
C ARG A 149 31.23 -8.92 -13.00
N PHE A 150 30.01 -9.43 -13.22
CA PHE A 150 29.12 -9.77 -12.13
C PHE A 150 29.64 -10.95 -11.31
N LEU A 151 30.22 -11.96 -11.93
CA LEU A 151 30.90 -13.06 -11.22
C LEU A 151 32.05 -12.54 -10.34
N ALA A 152 32.79 -11.53 -10.78
CA ALA A 152 33.83 -10.89 -9.98
C ALA A 152 33.28 -10.01 -8.84
N GLU A 153 32.09 -9.42 -9.02
CA GLU A 153 31.37 -8.70 -7.96
C GLU A 153 30.85 -9.68 -6.90
N LEU A 154 30.25 -10.81 -7.33
CA LEU A 154 29.83 -11.91 -6.46
C LEU A 154 30.97 -12.52 -5.65
N ASP A 155 32.13 -12.72 -6.28
CA ASP A 155 33.33 -13.29 -5.64
C ASP A 155 33.84 -12.42 -4.47
N GLN A 156 33.53 -11.12 -4.49
CA GLN A 156 33.87 -10.18 -3.42
C GLN A 156 32.82 -10.16 -2.29
N MET A 157 31.65 -10.77 -2.49
CA MET A 157 30.64 -10.90 -1.45
C MET A 157 31.11 -11.99 -0.48
N ALA A 158 31.46 -11.56 0.74
CA ALA A 158 31.91 -12.42 1.84
C ALA A 158 30.87 -13.52 2.15
N PRO A 159 31.27 -14.68 2.73
CA PRO A 159 30.35 -15.79 2.91
C PRO A 159 29.17 -15.42 3.80
N SER A 160 27.97 -15.49 3.23
CA SER A 160 26.70 -15.38 3.92
C SER A 160 26.48 -16.71 4.65
N ALA A 161 26.62 -16.75 5.97
CA ALA A 161 26.21 -17.92 6.75
C ALA A 161 24.67 -18.01 6.75
N VAL A 162 24.09 -18.49 5.66
CA VAL A 162 22.66 -18.70 5.50
C VAL A 162 22.36 -20.19 5.68
N VAL A 163 21.47 -20.48 6.61
CA VAL A 163 20.86 -21.80 6.75
C VAL A 163 19.72 -21.85 5.74
N ILE A 164 19.89 -22.65 4.68
CA ILE A 164 18.84 -22.84 3.68
C ILE A 164 17.94 -23.97 4.15
N ASP A 165 16.73 -23.63 4.60
CA ASP A 165 15.66 -24.59 4.80
C ASP A 165 15.10 -25.00 3.42
N THR A 166 14.99 -26.29 3.13
CA THR A 166 14.40 -26.78 1.87
C THR A 166 12.91 -26.42 1.79
N ALA A 167 12.44 -25.98 0.62
CA ALA A 167 11.05 -25.52 0.40
C ALA A 167 9.99 -26.56 0.81
N ALA A 168 10.29 -27.86 0.66
CA ALA A 168 9.40 -28.95 1.06
C ALA A 168 9.18 -29.07 2.58
N THR A 169 10.15 -28.66 3.40
CA THR A 169 10.03 -28.72 4.87
C THR A 169 9.63 -27.39 5.49
N SER A 170 9.85 -26.27 4.79
CA SER A 170 9.49 -24.92 5.27
C SER A 170 7.97 -24.71 5.40
N LYS A 171 7.16 -25.34 4.54
CA LYS A 171 5.69 -25.32 4.59
C LYS A 171 5.10 -26.00 5.83
N LEU A 172 5.86 -26.87 6.51
CA LEU A 172 5.38 -27.65 7.65
C LEU A 172 5.54 -26.90 8.99
N ARG A 173 4.53 -27.04 9.87
CA ARG A 173 4.63 -26.59 11.27
C ARG A 173 5.60 -27.46 12.07
N ALA A 174 6.12 -26.93 13.19
CA ALA A 174 7.16 -27.56 13.99
C ALA A 174 6.94 -29.05 14.31
N ALA A 175 5.74 -29.44 14.80
CA ALA A 175 5.45 -30.84 15.12
C ALA A 175 5.50 -31.77 13.90
N SER A 176 5.05 -31.29 12.72
CA SER A 176 5.13 -32.07 11.49
C SER A 176 6.54 -32.13 10.92
N ARG A 177 7.35 -31.08 11.09
CA ARG A 177 8.78 -31.11 10.71
C ARG A 177 9.56 -32.14 11.52
N GLU A 178 9.38 -32.12 12.84
CA GLU A 178 10.02 -33.10 13.74
C GLU A 178 9.57 -34.53 13.42
N SER A 179 8.26 -34.72 13.23
CA SER A 179 7.68 -36.01 12.84
C SER A 179 8.23 -36.51 11.51
N LEU A 180 8.32 -35.64 10.49
CA LEU A 180 8.90 -36.00 9.20
C LEU A 180 10.37 -36.40 9.34
N ALA A 181 11.16 -35.67 10.13
CA ALA A 181 12.56 -36.02 10.37
C ALA A 181 12.73 -37.42 11.00
N VAL A 182 11.84 -37.81 11.93
CA VAL A 182 11.84 -39.17 12.50
C VAL A 182 11.49 -40.23 11.45
N VAL A 183 10.49 -39.96 10.60
CA VAL A 183 10.10 -40.88 9.52
C VAL A 183 11.22 -41.04 8.49
N VAL A 184 11.86 -39.95 8.08
CA VAL A 184 13.00 -39.96 7.16
C VAL A 184 14.17 -40.72 7.78
N GLY A 185 14.49 -40.50 9.06
CA GLY A 185 15.53 -41.26 9.75
C GLY A 185 15.23 -42.76 9.83
N LYS A 186 13.97 -43.14 10.00
CA LYS A 186 13.55 -44.54 9.92
C LYS A 186 13.69 -45.08 8.49
N PHE A 187 13.28 -44.33 7.48
CA PHE A 187 13.45 -44.68 6.08
C PHE A 187 14.93 -44.92 5.76
N ASP A 188 15.83 -44.01 6.14
CA ASP A 188 17.28 -44.14 5.89
C ASP A 188 17.82 -45.45 6.50
N SER A 189 17.44 -45.76 7.75
CA SER A 189 17.86 -47.01 8.43
C SER A 189 17.40 -48.29 7.72
N VAL A 190 16.32 -48.21 6.94
CA VAL A 190 15.73 -49.35 6.23
C VAL A 190 16.21 -49.40 4.78
N ALA A 191 16.40 -48.24 4.14
CA ALA A 191 16.81 -48.09 2.75
C ALA A 191 18.25 -48.56 2.50
N ASP A 192 19.15 -48.41 3.48
CA ASP A 192 20.55 -48.85 3.37
C ASP A 192 20.71 -50.37 3.13
N GLY A 193 19.69 -51.16 3.48
CA GLY A 193 19.67 -52.61 3.28
C GLY A 193 18.97 -53.07 2.01
N LEU A 194 18.46 -52.16 1.18
CA LEU A 194 17.68 -52.48 -0.02
C LEU A 194 18.50 -52.29 -1.30
N ASP A 195 18.23 -53.13 -2.29
CA ASP A 195 18.69 -52.95 -3.66
C ASP A 195 17.71 -52.08 -4.48
N ALA A 196 18.02 -51.86 -5.76
CA ALA A 196 17.22 -51.02 -6.64
C ALA A 196 15.77 -51.53 -6.80
N ASP A 197 15.56 -52.85 -6.85
CA ASP A 197 14.23 -53.47 -6.98
C ASP A 197 13.44 -53.35 -5.66
N GLY A 198 14.11 -53.54 -4.52
CA GLY A 198 13.54 -53.33 -3.20
C GLY A 198 13.10 -51.89 -2.97
N LEU A 199 13.91 -50.91 -3.39
CA LEU A 199 13.56 -49.48 -3.31
C LEU A 199 12.42 -49.10 -4.26
N THR A 200 12.37 -49.70 -5.46
CA THR A 200 11.25 -49.51 -6.39
C THR A 200 9.95 -50.02 -5.76
N THR A 201 9.97 -51.23 -5.20
CA THR A 201 8.81 -51.82 -4.52
C THR A 201 8.37 -50.97 -3.34
N LEU A 202 9.31 -50.53 -2.50
CA LEU A 202 9.02 -49.66 -1.35
C LEU A 202 8.34 -48.35 -1.78
N ALA A 203 8.84 -47.70 -2.83
CA ALA A 203 8.26 -46.48 -3.35
C ALA A 203 6.83 -46.69 -3.86
N GLU A 204 6.60 -47.74 -4.65
CA GLU A 204 5.28 -48.07 -5.21
C GLU A 204 4.26 -48.40 -4.12
N GLU A 205 4.66 -49.18 -3.11
CA GLU A 205 3.81 -49.54 -1.98
C GLU A 205 3.46 -48.32 -1.12
N LEU A 206 4.44 -47.47 -0.79
CA LEU A 206 4.18 -46.22 -0.05
C LEU A 206 3.26 -45.27 -0.85
N ALA A 207 3.47 -45.15 -2.17
CA ALA A 207 2.59 -44.37 -3.04
C ALA A 207 1.16 -44.93 -3.07
N SER A 208 1.03 -46.26 -3.09
CA SER A 208 -0.26 -46.96 -3.03
C SER A 208 -0.98 -46.69 -1.72
N VAL A 209 -0.27 -46.70 -0.60
CA VAL A 209 -0.81 -46.38 0.72
C VAL A 209 -1.19 -44.89 0.81
N ALA A 210 -0.39 -43.98 0.27
CA ALA A 210 -0.76 -42.56 0.18
C ALA A 210 -2.06 -42.37 -0.60
N ARG A 211 -2.23 -43.05 -1.75
CA ARG A 211 -3.50 -43.04 -2.51
C ARG A 211 -4.67 -43.60 -1.70
N LEU A 212 -4.46 -44.70 -0.96
CA LEU A 212 -5.49 -45.28 -0.08
C LEU A 212 -5.94 -44.28 0.98
N LEU A 213 -5.01 -43.59 1.64
CA LEU A 213 -5.34 -42.59 2.66
C LEU A 213 -6.06 -41.38 2.06
N LEU A 214 -5.76 -41.03 0.81
CA LEU A 214 -6.49 -39.98 0.09
C LEU A 214 -7.91 -40.37 -0.30
N SER A 215 -8.13 -41.62 -0.73
CA SER A 215 -9.48 -42.11 -1.02
C SER A 215 -10.31 -42.32 0.25
N GLU A 216 -9.67 -42.82 1.30
CA GLU A 216 -10.32 -43.18 2.56
C GLU A 216 -10.08 -42.11 3.65
N SER A 217 -10.68 -40.93 3.48
CA SER A 217 -10.49 -39.78 4.39
C SER A 217 -10.76 -40.08 5.86
N THR A 218 -11.71 -40.98 6.17
CA THR A 218 -11.99 -41.40 7.55
C THR A 218 -10.84 -42.20 8.15
N LEU A 219 -10.22 -43.09 7.36
CA LEU A 219 -9.03 -43.82 7.80
C LEU A 219 -7.87 -42.85 8.05
N ASN A 220 -7.63 -41.91 7.12
CA ASN A 220 -6.58 -40.91 7.28
C ASN A 220 -6.74 -40.08 8.55
N ARG A 221 -7.97 -39.61 8.83
CA ARG A 221 -8.27 -38.84 10.04
C ARG A 221 -7.90 -39.57 11.32
N HIS A 222 -8.25 -40.85 11.42
CA HIS A 222 -7.91 -41.66 12.60
C HIS A 222 -6.40 -41.96 12.70
N LEU A 223 -5.71 -42.16 11.57
CA LEU A 223 -4.26 -42.41 11.57
C LEU A 223 -3.43 -41.14 11.82
N ALA A 224 -3.92 -39.98 11.39
CA ALA A 224 -3.26 -38.69 11.61
C ALA A 224 -3.62 -38.04 12.96
N GLU A 225 -4.50 -38.66 13.76
CA GLU A 225 -4.92 -38.14 15.05
C GLU A 225 -3.73 -37.98 16.01
N PRO A 226 -3.51 -36.78 16.58
CA PRO A 226 -2.44 -36.54 17.53
C PRO A 226 -2.80 -37.12 18.90
N THR A 227 -2.38 -38.36 19.15
CA THR A 227 -2.60 -39.08 20.42
C THR A 227 -1.28 -39.57 21.02
N ASP A 228 -1.29 -39.79 22.33
CA ASP A 228 -0.19 -40.42 23.08
C ASP A 228 -0.23 -41.96 22.99
N GLU A 229 -1.41 -42.52 22.72
CA GLU A 229 -1.61 -43.97 22.56
C GLU A 229 -1.36 -44.41 21.11
N ASN A 230 -0.11 -44.25 20.66
CA ASN A 230 0.29 -44.56 19.28
C ASN A 230 0.19 -46.06 18.90
N GLY A 231 0.17 -46.96 19.88
CA GLY A 231 0.08 -48.41 19.65
C GLY A 231 -1.19 -48.82 18.89
N ALA A 232 -2.33 -48.21 19.21
CA ALA A 232 -3.60 -48.54 18.54
C ALA A 232 -3.59 -48.18 17.04
N LYS A 233 -2.92 -47.07 16.66
CA LYS A 233 -2.76 -46.68 15.26
C LYS A 233 -1.85 -47.64 14.50
N ALA A 234 -0.74 -48.05 15.11
CA ALA A 234 0.16 -49.04 14.53
C ALA A 234 -0.52 -50.42 14.35
N GLU A 235 -1.31 -50.87 15.33
CA GLU A 235 -2.11 -52.10 15.22
C GLU A 235 -3.16 -52.03 14.11
N LEU A 236 -3.77 -50.86 13.91
CA LEU A 236 -4.72 -50.65 12.81
C LEU A 236 -4.03 -50.77 11.45
N VAL A 237 -2.87 -50.15 11.29
CA VAL A 237 -2.03 -50.27 10.09
C VAL A 237 -1.66 -51.73 9.84
N ASP A 238 -1.21 -52.45 10.86
CA ASP A 238 -0.86 -53.87 10.76
C ASP A 238 -2.05 -54.71 10.31
N ARG A 239 -3.23 -54.50 10.90
CA ARG A 239 -4.44 -55.27 10.54
C ARG A 239 -4.89 -55.01 9.10
N LEU A 240 -4.72 -53.79 8.60
CA LEU A 240 -5.22 -53.38 7.28
C LEU A 240 -4.25 -53.71 6.14
N LEU A 241 -2.94 -53.60 6.39
CA LEU A 241 -1.90 -53.63 5.36
C LEU A 241 -0.97 -54.84 5.44
N SER A 242 -0.98 -55.61 6.54
CA SER A 242 -0.19 -56.84 6.62
C SER A 242 -0.59 -57.84 5.52
N GLY A 243 0.42 -58.37 4.82
CA GLY A 243 0.24 -59.25 3.66
C GLY A 243 -0.16 -58.54 2.36
N LYS A 244 -0.39 -57.22 2.37
CA LYS A 244 -0.65 -56.41 1.17
C LYS A 244 0.55 -55.59 0.73
N VAL A 245 1.42 -55.24 1.67
CA VAL A 245 2.68 -54.52 1.43
C VAL A 245 3.82 -55.25 2.16
N GLY A 246 5.07 -55.01 1.75
CA GLY A 246 6.26 -55.57 2.35
C GLY A 246 6.46 -55.14 3.81
N ASN A 247 7.20 -55.95 4.58
CA ASN A 247 7.52 -55.68 5.99
C ASN A 247 8.25 -54.33 6.16
N THR A 248 9.13 -54.03 5.22
CA THR A 248 9.88 -52.78 5.07
C THR A 248 8.96 -51.56 5.06
N THR A 249 7.90 -51.62 4.22
CA THR A 249 6.88 -50.59 4.09
C THR A 249 6.06 -50.47 5.36
N LEU A 250 5.64 -51.60 5.96
CA LEU A 250 4.92 -51.60 7.24
C LEU A 250 5.72 -50.91 8.35
N ASP A 251 7.02 -51.15 8.44
CA ASP A 251 7.85 -50.57 9.48
C ASP A 251 8.00 -49.04 9.36
N VAL A 252 8.08 -48.53 8.13
CA VAL A 252 8.04 -47.08 7.86
C VAL A 252 6.67 -46.51 8.22
N LEU A 253 5.58 -47.17 7.79
CA LEU A 253 4.22 -46.73 8.07
C LEU A 253 3.88 -46.73 9.55
N ARG A 254 4.29 -47.76 10.30
CA ARG A 254 4.16 -47.83 11.77
C ARG A 254 4.81 -46.61 12.43
N THR A 255 5.99 -46.24 11.96
CA THR A 255 6.70 -45.07 12.47
C THR A 255 5.94 -43.80 12.15
N ALA A 256 5.49 -43.63 10.89
CA ALA A 256 4.73 -42.46 10.44
C ALA A 256 3.42 -42.25 11.21
N VAL A 257 2.62 -43.29 11.41
CA VAL A 257 1.35 -43.17 12.17
C VAL A 257 1.56 -43.00 13.66
N SER A 258 2.74 -43.38 14.18
CA SER A 258 3.12 -43.15 15.59
C SER A 258 3.63 -41.73 15.85
N GLN A 259 3.82 -40.93 14.80
CA GLN A 259 4.22 -39.52 14.95
C GLN A 259 3.02 -38.58 15.14
N ARG A 260 3.31 -37.32 15.50
CA ARG A 260 2.31 -36.27 15.75
C ARG A 260 2.26 -35.28 14.60
N TRP A 261 1.19 -35.33 13.82
CA TRP A 261 0.98 -34.44 12.68
C TRP A 261 0.15 -33.22 13.06
N SER A 262 0.52 -32.06 12.51
CA SER A 262 -0.18 -30.80 12.77
C SER A 262 -1.52 -30.68 12.02
N THR A 263 -1.68 -31.46 10.95
CA THR A 263 -2.88 -31.55 10.11
C THR A 263 -3.00 -32.99 9.59
N GLU A 264 -4.21 -33.39 9.20
CA GLU A 264 -4.47 -34.71 8.61
C GLU A 264 -3.72 -34.93 7.28
N ALA A 265 -3.48 -33.85 6.52
CA ALA A 265 -2.75 -33.90 5.25
C ALA A 265 -1.27 -34.24 5.44
N ASN A 266 -0.63 -33.73 6.50
CA ASN A 266 0.81 -33.86 6.69
C ASN A 266 1.28 -35.33 6.87
N LEU A 267 0.42 -36.24 7.34
CA LEU A 267 0.74 -37.68 7.37
C LEU A 267 0.89 -38.23 5.95
N VAL A 268 -0.05 -37.89 5.06
CA VAL A 268 -0.02 -38.31 3.65
C VAL A 268 1.17 -37.67 2.95
N ASP A 269 1.42 -36.38 3.19
CA ASP A 269 2.57 -35.65 2.64
C ASP A 269 3.89 -36.33 3.04
N ALA A 270 4.01 -36.79 4.29
CA ALA A 270 5.20 -37.49 4.77
C ALA A 270 5.40 -38.87 4.14
N ILE A 271 4.32 -39.64 3.95
CA ILE A 271 4.38 -40.95 3.28
C ILE A 271 4.78 -40.75 1.81
N GLU A 272 4.19 -39.78 1.13
CA GLU A 272 4.57 -39.43 -0.23
C GLU A 272 6.03 -38.96 -0.32
N HIS A 273 6.44 -38.07 0.57
CA HIS A 273 7.83 -37.60 0.64
C HIS A 273 8.81 -38.76 0.80
N THR A 274 8.50 -39.71 1.69
CA THR A 274 9.31 -40.90 1.92
C THR A 274 9.37 -41.80 0.68
N ALA A 275 8.26 -41.93 -0.05
CA ALA A 275 8.20 -42.69 -1.28
C ALA A 275 9.04 -42.04 -2.41
N ARG A 276 9.01 -40.70 -2.51
CA ARG A 276 9.90 -39.95 -3.43
C ARG A 276 11.37 -40.15 -3.05
N LEU A 277 11.71 -40.11 -1.76
CA LEU A 277 13.06 -40.39 -1.27
C LEU A 277 13.52 -41.82 -1.61
N ALA A 278 12.63 -42.81 -1.60
CA ALA A 278 12.96 -44.18 -2.01
C ALA A 278 13.37 -44.26 -3.50
N LEU A 279 12.64 -43.58 -4.39
CA LEU A 279 13.02 -43.48 -5.81
C LEU A 279 14.31 -42.68 -6.02
N LEU A 280 14.52 -41.59 -5.28
CA LEU A 280 15.77 -40.83 -5.34
C LEU A 280 16.96 -41.65 -4.83
N LYS A 281 16.79 -42.44 -3.76
CA LYS A 281 17.82 -43.35 -3.26
C LYS A 281 18.13 -44.46 -4.27
N ARG A 282 17.13 -44.94 -5.01
CA ARG A 282 17.34 -45.88 -6.12
C ARG A 282 18.20 -45.24 -7.22
N ALA A 283 17.90 -44.00 -7.62
CA ALA A 283 18.73 -43.27 -8.60
C ALA A 283 20.18 -43.09 -8.10
N GLU A 284 20.35 -42.84 -6.80
CA GLU A 284 21.66 -42.74 -6.15
C GLU A 284 22.46 -44.05 -6.26
N ILE A 285 21.84 -45.18 -5.92
CA ILE A 285 22.49 -46.50 -6.02
C ILE A 285 22.80 -46.86 -7.48
N ALA A 286 21.95 -46.46 -8.42
CA ALA A 286 22.15 -46.68 -9.85
C ALA A 286 23.20 -45.75 -10.47
N GLY A 287 23.62 -44.68 -9.77
CA GLY A 287 24.51 -43.66 -10.32
C GLY A 287 23.85 -42.76 -11.37
N GLU A 288 22.53 -42.62 -11.33
CA GLU A 288 21.71 -41.91 -12.32
C GLU A 288 21.19 -40.55 -11.81
N VAL A 289 21.71 -40.07 -10.67
CA VAL A 289 21.15 -38.89 -9.97
C VAL A 289 21.17 -37.64 -10.85
N ASP A 290 22.32 -37.34 -11.47
CA ASP A 290 22.49 -36.15 -12.31
C ASP A 290 21.52 -36.19 -13.51
N GLU A 291 21.32 -37.37 -14.10
CA GLU A 291 20.38 -37.55 -15.21
C GLU A 291 18.93 -37.34 -14.76
N VAL A 292 18.56 -37.88 -13.60
CA VAL A 292 17.21 -37.70 -13.02
C VAL A 292 16.97 -36.23 -12.70
N GLU A 293 17.95 -35.55 -12.08
CA GLU A 293 17.91 -34.12 -11.78
C GLU A 293 17.65 -33.30 -13.05
N ASP A 294 18.49 -33.47 -14.07
CA ASP A 294 18.38 -32.76 -15.35
C ASP A 294 17.02 -32.97 -16.02
N GLN A 295 16.49 -34.19 -15.96
CA GLN A 295 15.19 -34.52 -16.54
C GLN A 295 14.02 -33.89 -15.79
N LEU A 296 14.05 -33.89 -14.46
CA LEU A 296 13.03 -33.24 -13.64
C LEU A 296 13.00 -31.73 -13.91
N PHE A 297 14.16 -31.07 -13.96
CA PHE A 297 14.24 -29.64 -14.29
C PHE A 297 13.84 -29.34 -15.73
N ARG A 298 14.23 -30.19 -16.69
CA ARG A 298 13.77 -30.06 -18.07
C ARG A 298 12.25 -30.17 -18.17
N PHE A 299 11.64 -31.09 -17.43
CA PHE A 299 10.19 -31.24 -17.41
C PHE A 299 9.50 -30.06 -16.71
N GLY A 300 10.05 -29.56 -15.60
CA GLY A 300 9.57 -28.33 -14.94
C GLY A 300 9.52 -27.14 -15.90
N ARG A 301 10.61 -26.90 -16.66
CA ARG A 301 10.65 -25.85 -17.70
C ARG A 301 9.63 -26.08 -18.82
N LEU A 302 9.37 -27.33 -19.20
CA LEU A 302 8.35 -27.66 -20.19
C LEU A 302 6.95 -27.29 -19.68
N LEU A 303 6.64 -27.58 -18.42
CA LEU A 303 5.34 -27.25 -17.83
C LEU A 303 5.14 -25.73 -17.68
N ASP A 304 6.18 -24.99 -17.32
CA ASP A 304 6.14 -23.53 -17.25
C ASP A 304 5.94 -22.89 -18.64
N ALA A 305 6.64 -23.40 -19.67
CA ALA A 305 6.50 -22.95 -21.05
C ALA A 305 5.16 -23.35 -21.69
N GLU A 306 4.50 -24.41 -21.21
CA GLU A 306 3.23 -24.92 -21.72
C GLU A 306 2.11 -24.87 -20.65
N PRO A 307 1.53 -23.69 -20.35
CA PRO A 307 0.53 -23.51 -19.29
C PRO A 307 -0.71 -24.39 -19.45
N LYS A 308 -1.07 -24.75 -20.69
CA LYS A 308 -2.19 -25.66 -20.97
C LYS A 308 -1.90 -27.08 -20.50
N LEU A 309 -0.66 -27.56 -20.72
CA LEU A 309 -0.25 -28.88 -20.26
C LEU A 309 -0.18 -28.92 -18.73
N SER A 310 0.43 -27.89 -18.12
CA SER A 310 0.45 -27.72 -16.67
C SER A 310 -0.96 -27.75 -16.07
N ALA A 311 -1.90 -26.98 -16.64
CA ALA A 311 -3.29 -26.96 -16.18
C ALA A 311 -4.00 -28.32 -16.29
N LEU A 312 -3.79 -29.07 -17.39
CA LEU A 312 -4.39 -30.40 -17.57
C LEU A 312 -3.83 -31.44 -16.58
N LEU A 313 -2.53 -31.37 -16.28
CA LEU A 313 -1.91 -32.25 -15.28
C LEU A 313 -2.30 -31.85 -13.85
N SER A 314 -2.56 -30.57 -13.61
CA SER A 314 -3.00 -30.00 -12.34
C SER A 314 -4.48 -30.27 -12.03
N ASP A 315 -5.27 -30.71 -13.02
CA ASP A 315 -6.71 -30.96 -12.84
C ASP A 315 -6.96 -32.20 -11.98
N TYR A 316 -6.97 -32.00 -10.66
CA TYR A 316 -7.25 -33.04 -9.68
C TYR A 316 -8.71 -33.54 -9.71
N THR A 317 -9.61 -32.89 -10.46
CA THR A 317 -10.99 -33.37 -10.66
C THR A 317 -11.07 -34.40 -11.78
N ALA A 318 -10.09 -34.44 -12.68
CA ALA A 318 -9.96 -35.45 -13.71
C ALA A 318 -9.43 -36.78 -13.13
N PRO A 319 -9.83 -37.93 -13.70
CA PRO A 319 -9.32 -39.24 -13.29
C PRO A 319 -7.78 -39.30 -13.36
N VAL A 320 -7.16 -39.84 -12.31
CA VAL A 320 -5.70 -39.97 -12.20
C VAL A 320 -5.11 -40.73 -13.40
N ASP A 321 -5.74 -41.83 -13.82
CA ASP A 321 -5.27 -42.63 -14.96
C ASP A 321 -5.19 -41.83 -16.25
N GLY A 322 -6.12 -40.88 -16.47
CA GLY A 322 -6.11 -40.00 -17.63
C GLY A 322 -4.94 -39.01 -17.60
N ARG A 323 -4.62 -38.50 -16.42
CA ARG A 323 -3.48 -37.58 -16.22
C ARG A 323 -2.14 -38.29 -16.32
N VAL A 324 -2.02 -39.49 -15.76
CA VAL A 324 -0.84 -40.36 -15.91
C VAL A 324 -0.65 -40.75 -17.39
N ALA A 325 -1.71 -41.15 -18.09
CA ALA A 325 -1.62 -41.47 -19.51
C ALA A 325 -1.26 -40.26 -20.39
N LEU A 326 -1.65 -39.04 -19.98
CA LEU A 326 -1.20 -37.80 -20.64
C LEU A 326 0.30 -37.57 -20.39
N LEU A 327 0.75 -37.71 -19.16
CA LEU A 327 2.16 -37.63 -18.80
C LEU A 327 3.00 -38.65 -19.60
N ASP A 328 2.58 -39.90 -19.65
CA ASP A 328 3.27 -40.97 -20.40
C ASP A 328 3.37 -40.65 -21.90
N LYS A 329 2.35 -40.00 -22.49
CA LYS A 329 2.40 -39.56 -23.90
C LYS A 329 3.40 -38.42 -24.11
N VAL A 330 3.49 -37.49 -23.16
CA VAL A 330 4.44 -36.37 -23.23
C VAL A 330 5.88 -36.87 -23.02
N LEU A 331 6.09 -37.75 -22.04
CA LEU A 331 7.39 -38.35 -21.76
C LEU A 331 7.81 -39.32 -22.88
N GLY A 332 6.90 -40.17 -23.36
CA GLY A 332 7.15 -41.16 -24.42
C GLY A 332 7.37 -40.56 -25.81
N GLY A 333 6.94 -39.32 -26.06
CA GLY A 333 7.27 -38.57 -27.27
C GLY A 333 8.75 -38.16 -27.34
N ASN A 334 9.45 -38.13 -26.20
CA ASN A 334 10.88 -37.87 -26.08
C ASN A 334 11.59 -39.15 -25.60
N ALA A 335 12.01 -40.01 -26.55
CA ALA A 335 12.57 -41.35 -26.33
C ALA A 335 13.95 -41.40 -25.59
N SER A 336 14.14 -40.60 -24.54
CA SER A 336 15.38 -40.45 -23.75
C SER A 336 15.10 -40.21 -22.27
N GLY A 337 13.98 -40.73 -21.73
CA GLY A 337 13.60 -40.55 -20.32
C GLY A 337 14.18 -41.66 -19.42
N ASN A 338 14.82 -41.27 -18.33
CA ASN A 338 15.26 -42.12 -17.24
C ASN A 338 14.01 -42.69 -16.54
N GLY A 339 14.00 -44.01 -16.31
CA GLY A 339 12.84 -44.69 -15.73
C GLY A 339 12.49 -44.21 -14.31
N THR A 340 13.47 -43.73 -13.55
CA THR A 340 13.29 -43.19 -12.21
C THR A 340 12.65 -41.80 -12.24
N ALA A 341 13.09 -40.93 -13.17
CA ALA A 341 12.45 -39.63 -13.38
C ALA A 341 10.98 -39.78 -13.80
N ALA A 342 10.69 -40.71 -14.73
CA ALA A 342 9.32 -41.01 -15.13
C ALA A 342 8.47 -41.52 -13.95
N ALA A 343 9.01 -42.43 -13.13
CA ALA A 343 8.31 -42.93 -11.94
C ALA A 343 8.01 -41.80 -10.93
N LEU A 344 8.96 -40.90 -10.67
CA LEU A 344 8.79 -39.76 -9.79
C LEU A 344 7.72 -38.78 -10.31
N LEU A 345 7.72 -38.47 -11.60
CA LEU A 345 6.71 -37.61 -12.23
C LEU A 345 5.32 -38.25 -12.18
N THR A 346 5.20 -39.54 -12.49
CA THR A 346 3.95 -40.29 -12.44
C THR A 346 3.39 -40.35 -11.03
N GLN A 347 4.25 -40.59 -10.04
CA GLN A 347 3.86 -40.56 -8.63
C GLN A 347 3.35 -39.18 -8.22
N THR A 348 4.08 -38.12 -8.59
CA THR A 348 3.75 -36.73 -8.24
C THR A 348 2.41 -36.31 -8.84
N VAL A 349 2.20 -36.55 -10.14
CA VAL A 349 0.91 -36.26 -10.81
C VAL A 349 -0.24 -37.05 -10.19
N GLY A 350 0.01 -38.32 -9.82
CA GLY A 350 -0.98 -39.18 -9.18
C GLY A 350 -1.37 -38.74 -7.76
N LEU A 351 -0.52 -37.98 -7.07
CA LEU A 351 -0.70 -37.55 -5.69
C LEU A 351 -0.82 -36.02 -5.54
N LEU A 352 -0.99 -35.28 -6.63
CA LEU A 352 -0.86 -33.83 -6.71
C LEU A 352 -1.82 -32.99 -5.82
N ARG A 353 -2.89 -33.58 -5.26
CA ARG A 353 -3.79 -32.95 -4.24
C ARG A 353 -4.25 -31.49 -4.49
N GLY A 354 -4.31 -31.06 -5.75
CA GLY A 354 -4.70 -29.69 -6.11
C GLY A 354 -3.56 -28.66 -6.11
N GLU A 355 -2.32 -29.10 -5.87
CA GLU A 355 -1.12 -28.32 -6.21
C GLU A 355 -0.99 -28.19 -7.72
N ARG A 356 -0.23 -27.18 -8.15
CA ARG A 356 0.07 -27.02 -9.57
C ARG A 356 1.21 -27.97 -9.97
N ALA A 357 1.08 -28.59 -11.13
CA ALA A 357 2.02 -29.60 -11.61
C ALA A 357 3.41 -29.02 -11.88
N ASP A 358 3.50 -27.77 -12.36
CA ASP A 358 4.77 -27.06 -12.54
C ASP A 358 5.49 -26.87 -11.21
N GLU A 359 4.81 -26.33 -10.19
CA GLU A 359 5.35 -26.13 -8.85
C GLU A 359 5.78 -27.45 -8.20
N ALA A 360 4.94 -28.50 -8.27
CA ALA A 360 5.24 -29.80 -7.67
C ALA A 360 6.45 -30.50 -8.31
N VAL A 361 6.67 -30.31 -9.61
CA VAL A 361 7.85 -30.85 -10.31
C VAL A 361 9.11 -30.09 -9.91
N ILE A 362 9.03 -28.76 -9.74
CA ILE A 362 10.15 -27.95 -9.24
C ILE A 362 10.50 -28.37 -7.81
N ASP A 363 9.52 -28.47 -6.91
CA ASP A 363 9.71 -28.92 -5.52
C ASP A 363 10.37 -30.32 -5.47
N LEU A 364 10.00 -31.21 -6.40
CA LEU A 364 10.58 -32.54 -6.52
C LEU A 364 12.04 -32.49 -7.01
N ALA A 365 12.34 -31.61 -7.96
CA ALA A 365 13.68 -31.45 -8.48
C ALA A 365 14.61 -30.82 -7.42
N GLU A 366 14.13 -29.86 -6.65
CA GLU A 366 14.82 -29.33 -5.45
C GLU A 366 15.07 -30.42 -4.40
N LEU A 367 14.10 -31.31 -4.17
CA LEU A 367 14.26 -32.44 -3.25
C LEU A 367 15.40 -33.38 -3.69
N ALA A 368 15.54 -33.64 -4.99
CA ALA A 368 16.62 -34.47 -5.54
C ALA A 368 18.00 -33.86 -5.23
N VAL A 369 18.14 -32.55 -5.40
CA VAL A 369 19.38 -31.81 -5.15
C VAL A 369 19.69 -31.72 -3.65
N ALA A 370 18.68 -31.40 -2.84
CA ALA A 370 18.82 -31.34 -1.39
C ALA A 370 19.26 -32.69 -0.80
N ARG A 371 18.81 -33.81 -1.38
CA ARG A 371 19.23 -35.15 -0.94
C ARG A 371 20.71 -35.42 -1.18
N ARG A 372 21.34 -34.78 -2.17
CA ARG A 372 22.81 -34.81 -2.38
C ARG A 372 23.56 -33.90 -1.40
N GLY A 373 22.85 -33.16 -0.55
CA GLY A 373 23.42 -32.10 0.29
C GLY A 373 23.78 -30.85 -0.50
N GLU A 374 23.27 -30.73 -1.73
CA GLU A 374 23.47 -29.57 -2.59
C GLU A 374 22.28 -28.61 -2.52
N VAL A 375 22.48 -27.38 -2.98
CA VAL A 375 21.44 -26.35 -3.07
C VAL A 375 21.22 -25.99 -4.53
N VAL A 376 19.97 -25.80 -4.95
CA VAL A 376 19.63 -25.33 -6.29
C VAL A 376 19.76 -23.82 -6.36
N ALA A 377 20.54 -23.33 -7.32
CA ALA A 377 20.54 -21.92 -7.71
C ALA A 377 19.91 -21.78 -9.10
N HIS A 378 18.76 -21.10 -9.15
CA HIS A 378 18.14 -20.70 -10.40
C HIS A 378 18.86 -19.46 -10.93
N VAL A 379 19.43 -19.56 -12.11
CA VAL A 379 20.24 -18.51 -12.73
C VAL A 379 19.63 -18.12 -14.05
N THR A 380 19.22 -16.86 -14.17
CA THR A 380 18.71 -16.29 -15.41
C THR A 380 19.80 -15.46 -16.08
N ALA A 381 20.05 -15.72 -17.36
CA ALA A 381 21.06 -15.02 -18.16
C ALA A 381 20.53 -14.68 -19.56
N ALA A 382 21.10 -13.64 -20.19
CA ALA A 382 20.72 -13.23 -21.54
C ALA A 382 21.20 -14.17 -22.67
N ALA A 383 22.08 -15.12 -22.36
CA ALA A 383 22.63 -16.12 -23.28
C ALA A 383 23.17 -17.30 -22.48
N ASP A 384 23.47 -18.42 -23.16
CA ASP A 384 24.15 -19.55 -22.54
C ASP A 384 25.51 -19.17 -21.95
N LEU A 385 25.83 -19.78 -20.81
CA LEU A 385 27.12 -19.63 -20.14
C LEU A 385 28.15 -20.57 -20.73
N THR A 386 29.40 -20.11 -20.81
CA THR A 386 30.53 -20.99 -21.10
C THR A 386 30.78 -21.93 -19.93
N ASP A 387 31.39 -23.09 -20.17
CA ASP A 387 31.72 -24.06 -19.11
C ASP A 387 32.57 -23.43 -18.01
N ALA A 388 33.53 -22.58 -18.38
CA ALA A 388 34.37 -21.84 -17.43
C ALA A 388 33.54 -20.90 -16.53
N GLN A 389 32.54 -20.21 -17.09
CA GLN A 389 31.64 -19.35 -16.32
C GLN A 389 30.72 -20.16 -15.40
N ARG A 390 30.19 -21.30 -15.88
CA ARG A 390 29.35 -22.21 -15.07
C ARG A 390 30.13 -22.76 -13.88
N THR A 391 31.34 -23.26 -14.09
CA THR A 391 32.21 -23.76 -13.02
C THR A 391 32.52 -22.66 -12.01
N ARG A 392 32.94 -21.48 -12.49
CA ARG A 392 33.25 -20.34 -11.61
C ARG A 392 32.03 -19.90 -10.79
N LEU A 393 30.84 -19.87 -11.39
CA LEU A 393 29.60 -19.51 -10.70
C LEU A 393 29.26 -20.52 -9.60
N SER A 394 29.34 -21.82 -9.87
CA SER A 394 29.11 -22.86 -8.88
C SER A 394 30.12 -22.78 -7.72
N GLU A 395 31.41 -22.55 -8.00
CA GLU A 395 32.45 -22.37 -6.97
C GLU A 395 32.19 -21.14 -6.08
N VAL A 396 31.80 -20.01 -6.69
CA VAL A 396 31.49 -18.78 -5.96
C VAL A 396 30.25 -18.96 -5.08
N LEU A 397 29.17 -19.52 -5.62
CA LEU A 397 27.95 -19.78 -4.86
C LEU A 397 28.17 -20.80 -3.73
N THR A 398 28.97 -21.84 -3.98
CA THR A 398 29.36 -22.81 -2.95
C THR A 398 30.09 -22.14 -1.79
N ARG A 399 30.94 -21.15 -2.08
CA ARG A 399 31.64 -20.37 -1.06
C ARG A 399 30.71 -19.42 -0.30
N ILE A 400 29.77 -18.79 -1.00
CA ILE A 400 28.80 -17.87 -0.41
C ILE A 400 27.88 -18.62 0.55
N TYR A 401 27.30 -19.74 0.12
CA TYR A 401 26.26 -20.48 0.84
C TYR A 401 26.79 -21.63 1.72
N GLY A 402 28.07 -21.99 1.60
CA GLY A 402 28.70 -23.04 2.41
C GLY A 402 28.24 -24.48 2.10
N HIS A 403 27.46 -24.66 1.04
CA HIS A 403 26.95 -25.95 0.55
C HIS A 403 27.29 -26.06 -0.94
N PRO A 404 27.55 -27.26 -1.49
CA PRO A 404 27.71 -27.39 -2.93
C PRO A 404 26.45 -26.90 -3.65
N VAL A 405 26.62 -26.15 -4.75
CA VAL A 405 25.49 -25.54 -5.47
C VAL A 405 25.38 -26.10 -6.89
N SER A 406 24.20 -26.66 -7.20
CA SER A 406 23.80 -27.02 -8.56
C SER A 406 23.21 -25.80 -9.26
N VAL A 407 23.80 -25.43 -10.40
CA VAL A 407 23.46 -24.20 -11.15
C VAL A 407 22.53 -24.52 -12.30
N GLN A 408 21.38 -23.85 -12.31
CA GLN A 408 20.36 -24.03 -13.33
C GLN A 408 20.20 -22.81 -14.19
N LEU A 409 20.55 -22.95 -15.45
CA LEU A 409 20.52 -21.84 -16.38
C LEU A 409 19.16 -21.76 -17.08
N HIS A 410 18.49 -20.63 -16.89
CA HIS A 410 17.38 -20.18 -17.70
C HIS A 410 17.84 -19.04 -18.61
N VAL A 411 17.62 -19.17 -19.92
CA VAL A 411 18.04 -18.16 -20.89
C VAL A 411 16.86 -17.25 -21.19
N ASP A 412 16.96 -15.99 -20.78
CA ASP A 412 15.97 -14.95 -21.03
C ASP A 412 16.63 -13.72 -21.68
N PRO A 413 16.41 -13.49 -22.98
CA PRO A 413 16.95 -12.34 -23.70
C PRO A 413 16.55 -10.97 -23.14
N GLU A 414 15.47 -10.88 -22.34
CA GLU A 414 14.99 -9.61 -21.78
C GLU A 414 15.93 -9.01 -20.73
N LEU A 415 16.81 -9.82 -20.12
CA LEU A 415 17.80 -9.34 -19.15
C LEU A 415 18.88 -8.44 -19.76
N LEU A 416 19.05 -8.48 -21.09
CA LEU A 416 20.08 -7.79 -21.89
C LEU A 416 21.52 -8.21 -21.62
N GLY A 417 21.89 -8.44 -20.35
CA GLY A 417 23.20 -8.90 -19.89
C GLY A 417 23.27 -8.97 -18.37
N GLY A 418 24.41 -9.44 -17.85
CA GLY A 418 24.56 -9.80 -16.44
C GLY A 418 23.89 -11.14 -16.10
N LEU A 419 23.64 -11.36 -14.80
CA LEU A 419 23.00 -12.55 -14.26
C LEU A 419 21.98 -12.13 -13.19
N SER A 420 20.89 -12.87 -13.08
CA SER A 420 20.03 -12.87 -11.90
C SER A 420 20.07 -14.26 -11.28
N ILE A 421 20.30 -14.35 -9.98
CA ILE A 421 20.47 -15.61 -9.26
C ILE A 421 19.45 -15.64 -8.13
N THR A 422 18.68 -16.72 -8.06
CA THR A 422 17.73 -16.99 -6.99
C THR A 422 18.12 -18.28 -6.30
N VAL A 423 18.30 -18.22 -4.97
CA VAL A 423 18.63 -19.36 -4.12
C VAL A 423 17.68 -19.36 -2.92
N GLY A 424 16.72 -20.29 -2.89
CA GLY A 424 15.63 -20.26 -1.92
C GLY A 424 14.85 -18.95 -2.01
N ASP A 425 14.78 -18.21 -0.89
CA ASP A 425 14.10 -16.90 -0.82
C ASP A 425 15.01 -15.70 -1.15
N GLU A 426 16.29 -15.93 -1.44
CA GLU A 426 17.26 -14.86 -1.72
C GLU A 426 17.42 -14.65 -3.22
N VAL A 427 17.40 -13.38 -3.65
CA VAL A 427 17.64 -12.96 -5.03
C VAL A 427 18.84 -12.03 -5.08
N ILE A 428 19.85 -12.41 -5.86
CA ILE A 428 20.99 -11.59 -6.21
C ILE A 428 20.88 -11.21 -7.69
N ASP A 429 20.42 -9.99 -7.94
CA ASP A 429 20.20 -9.49 -9.30
C ASP A 429 21.30 -8.51 -9.75
N GLY A 430 22.05 -8.95 -10.76
CA GLY A 430 23.08 -8.19 -11.45
C GLY A 430 22.71 -7.80 -12.87
N SER A 431 21.45 -7.97 -13.28
CA SER A 431 21.01 -7.77 -14.66
C SER A 431 21.04 -6.30 -15.07
N ILE A 432 21.31 -6.08 -16.35
CA ILE A 432 21.32 -4.73 -16.94
C ILE A 432 19.91 -4.14 -16.98
N SER A 433 18.90 -4.96 -17.27
CA SER A 433 17.49 -4.55 -17.24
C SER A 433 17.10 -3.99 -15.86
N SER A 434 17.44 -4.67 -14.77
CA SER A 434 17.16 -4.20 -13.40
C SER A 434 17.95 -2.95 -13.04
N ARG A 435 19.22 -2.82 -13.47
CA ARG A 435 20.01 -1.59 -13.29
C ARG A 435 19.40 -0.40 -14.05
N LEU A 436 18.87 -0.61 -15.26
CA LEU A 436 18.18 0.43 -16.03
C LEU A 436 16.84 0.81 -15.39
N ALA A 437 16.07 -0.16 -14.89
CA ALA A 437 14.84 0.09 -14.13
C ALA A 437 15.12 0.88 -12.84
N ALA A 438 16.19 0.54 -12.12
CA ALA A 438 16.64 1.29 -10.94
C ALA A 438 17.05 2.73 -11.32
N ALA A 439 17.78 2.92 -12.42
CA ALA A 439 18.15 4.26 -12.91
C ALA A 439 16.92 5.10 -13.29
N ALA A 440 15.89 4.49 -13.86
CA ALA A 440 14.65 5.17 -14.23
C ALA A 440 13.82 5.59 -12.99
N THR A 441 13.78 4.76 -11.96
CA THR A 441 13.02 5.04 -10.73
C THR A 441 13.71 6.03 -9.79
N GLN A 442 15.05 6.13 -9.86
CA GLN A 442 15.84 7.10 -9.07
C GLN A 442 15.94 8.49 -9.71
N LEU A 443 15.18 8.76 -10.78
CA LEU A 443 15.14 10.10 -11.36
C LEU A 443 14.61 11.10 -10.34
N PRO A 444 15.29 12.26 -10.16
CA PRO A 444 14.87 13.25 -9.19
C PRO A 444 13.50 13.84 -9.53
N ASP A 445 12.66 13.99 -8.50
CA ASP A 445 11.38 14.71 -8.54
C ASP A 445 11.51 16.20 -8.85
#